data_AF-A0A2H9PMZ3-F1
#
_entry.id   AF-A0A2H9PMZ3-F1
#
_cell.length_a   1.000
_cell.length_b   1.000
_cell.length_c   1.000
_cell.angle_alpha   90.00
_cell.angle_beta   90.00
_cell.angle_gamma   90.00
#
_symmetry.space_group_name_H-M   'P 1'
#
loop_
_entity.id
_entity.type
_entity.pdbx_description
1 polymer ?
#
loop_
_entity_poly.entity_id
_entity_poly.type
_entity_poly.pdbx_seq_one_letter_code
_entity_poly.pdbx_strand_id
1 'polypeptide(L)'
;MKEQNKLRLKEKGWTEEDIKKAESILEKQEEYDKHFSKIVFWSALIVTIFGNLIVSLVLIPFLIVLYDWVLYTVIILLAGTIGFLYRLLIMDIGHLDKKNHFFASILIPIIAIANMVGMVLISNKFITDLKLQNTQHNPWIAAVVFAIAMILPYLFGQMRLLLKEKKAKVLHLNS
;
A
#
# COMPACT_ATOMS: atom_id res chain seq x y z
N MET A 1 -29.05 -6.62 12.79
CA MET A 1 -29.63 -5.24 12.80
C MET A 1 -29.73 -4.72 14.25
N LYS A 2 -29.58 -3.41 14.55
CA LYS A 2 -29.78 -2.90 15.93
C LYS A 2 -31.24 -3.06 16.38
N GLU A 3 -31.48 -3.44 17.63
CA GLU A 3 -32.84 -3.65 18.18
C GLU A 3 -33.76 -2.42 18.03
N GLN A 4 -33.22 -1.21 18.17
CA GLN A 4 -33.95 0.04 17.95
C GLN A 4 -34.50 0.18 16.51
N ASN A 5 -33.80 -0.36 15.51
CA ASN A 5 -34.25 -0.34 14.12
C ASN A 5 -35.38 -1.34 13.89
N LYS A 6 -35.37 -2.49 14.58
CA LYS A 6 -36.45 -3.49 14.50
C LYS A 6 -37.76 -2.92 15.03
N LEU A 7 -37.72 -2.27 16.20
CA LEU A 7 -38.89 -1.61 16.80
C LEU A 7 -39.49 -0.55 15.86
N ARG A 8 -38.64 0.29 15.27
CA ARG A 8 -39.08 1.33 14.31
C ARG A 8 -39.68 0.76 13.02
N LEU A 9 -39.26 -0.41 12.58
CA LEU A 9 -39.84 -1.09 11.41
C LEU A 9 -41.22 -1.67 11.74
N LYS A 10 -41.39 -2.24 12.94
CA LYS A 10 -42.70 -2.70 13.43
C LYS A 10 -43.70 -1.55 13.54
N GLU A 11 -43.27 -0.39 14.07
CA GLU A 11 -44.11 0.83 14.14
C GLU A 11 -44.56 1.32 12.75
N LYS A 12 -43.81 1.01 11.69
CA LYS A 12 -44.15 1.33 10.30
C LYS A 12 -45.03 0.27 9.63
N GLY A 13 -45.49 -0.73 10.37
CA GLY A 13 -46.37 -1.79 9.86
C GLY A 13 -45.65 -2.93 9.14
N TRP A 14 -44.34 -3.07 9.31
CA TRP A 14 -43.62 -4.23 8.76
C TRP A 14 -43.94 -5.49 9.55
N THR A 15 -44.14 -6.61 8.85
CA THR A 15 -44.33 -7.92 9.49
C THR A 15 -43.01 -8.46 10.03
N GLU A 16 -43.07 -9.36 11.04
CA GLU A 16 -41.86 -10.04 11.54
C GLU A 16 -41.13 -10.82 10.44
N GLU A 17 -41.88 -11.36 9.47
CA GLU A 17 -41.31 -12.09 8.34
C GLU A 17 -40.51 -11.17 7.42
N ASP A 18 -41.03 -9.98 7.11
CA ASP A 18 -40.33 -8.97 6.30
C ASP A 18 -39.07 -8.47 7.00
N ILE A 19 -39.14 -8.25 8.32
CA ILE A 19 -37.99 -7.81 9.13
C ILE A 19 -36.91 -8.90 9.14
N LYS A 20 -37.28 -10.18 9.35
CA LYS A 20 -36.33 -11.31 9.29
C LYS A 20 -35.71 -11.46 7.90
N LYS A 21 -36.51 -11.33 6.84
CA LYS A 21 -36.03 -11.39 5.46
C LYS A 21 -35.02 -10.27 5.18
N ALA A 22 -35.35 -9.04 5.56
CA ALA A 22 -34.45 -7.90 5.43
C ALA A 22 -33.15 -8.07 6.24
N GLU A 23 -33.24 -8.56 7.48
CA GLU A 23 -32.06 -8.85 8.31
C GLU A 23 -31.17 -9.91 7.65
N SER A 24 -31.75 -10.99 7.12
CA SER A 24 -30.99 -12.04 6.42
C SER A 24 -30.30 -11.54 5.13
N ILE A 25 -30.89 -10.57 4.44
CA ILE A 25 -30.29 -9.94 3.25
C ILE A 25 -29.11 -9.06 3.67
N LEU A 26 -29.28 -8.26 4.73
CA LEU A 26 -28.22 -7.40 5.26
C LEU A 26 -27.05 -8.21 5.81
N GLU A 27 -27.30 -9.30 6.54
CA GLU A 27 -26.25 -10.18 7.06
C GLU A 27 -25.47 -10.84 5.93
N LYS A 28 -26.15 -11.37 4.91
CA LYS A 28 -25.49 -11.93 3.71
C LYS A 28 -24.66 -10.89 2.97
N GLN A 29 -25.15 -9.64 2.89
CA GLN A 29 -24.41 -8.55 2.26
C GLN A 29 -23.17 -8.17 3.08
N GLU A 30 -23.26 -8.09 4.41
CA GLU A 30 -22.10 -7.84 5.27
C GLU A 30 -21.03 -8.95 5.17
N GLU A 31 -21.45 -10.22 5.07
CA GLU A 31 -20.51 -11.33 4.84
C GLU A 31 -19.85 -11.25 3.47
N TYR A 32 -20.64 -10.99 2.41
CA TYR A 32 -20.11 -10.83 1.06
C TYR A 32 -19.09 -9.67 0.99
N ASP A 33 -19.41 -8.53 1.59
CA ASP A 33 -18.52 -7.37 1.64
C ASP A 33 -17.20 -7.71 2.33
N LYS A 34 -17.22 -8.46 3.44
CA LYS A 34 -16.00 -8.93 4.12
C LYS A 34 -15.16 -9.87 3.26
N HIS A 35 -15.80 -10.81 2.55
CA HIS A 35 -15.09 -11.73 1.66
C HIS A 35 -14.47 -11.00 0.47
N PHE A 36 -15.23 -10.13 -0.19
CA PHE A 36 -14.76 -9.31 -1.30
C PHE A 36 -13.58 -8.43 -0.87
N SER A 37 -13.70 -7.77 0.28
CA SER A 37 -12.62 -6.99 0.91
C SER A 37 -11.32 -7.76 1.06
N LYS A 38 -11.42 -8.97 1.60
CA LYS A 38 -10.27 -9.83 1.81
C LYS A 38 -9.60 -10.18 0.48
N ILE A 39 -10.39 -10.53 -0.54
CA ILE A 39 -9.86 -10.85 -1.87
C ILE A 39 -9.13 -9.65 -2.46
N VAL A 40 -9.77 -8.47 -2.50
CA VAL A 40 -9.17 -7.25 -3.05
C VAL A 40 -7.86 -6.90 -2.33
N PHE A 41 -7.84 -7.03 -1.00
CA PHE A 41 -6.63 -6.80 -0.21
C PHE A 41 -5.48 -7.73 -0.62
N TRP A 42 -5.73 -9.04 -0.71
CA TRP A 42 -4.70 -10.00 -1.12
C TRP A 42 -4.26 -9.78 -2.56
N SER A 43 -5.18 -9.47 -3.48
CA SER A 43 -4.86 -9.14 -4.87
C SER A 43 -3.93 -7.93 -4.95
N ALA A 44 -4.22 -6.86 -4.21
CA ALA A 44 -3.38 -5.67 -4.21
C ALA A 44 -1.98 -5.91 -3.60
N LEU A 45 -1.91 -6.74 -2.56
CA LEU A 45 -0.63 -7.17 -1.99
C LEU A 45 0.20 -7.93 -3.03
N ILE A 46 -0.41 -8.90 -3.72
CA ILE A 46 0.23 -9.66 -4.79
C ILE A 46 0.73 -8.73 -5.91
N VAL A 47 -0.14 -7.84 -6.41
CA VAL A 47 0.22 -6.86 -7.45
C VAL A 47 1.39 -5.98 -7.01
N THR A 48 1.41 -5.55 -5.74
CA THR A 48 2.51 -4.72 -5.22
C THR A 48 3.82 -5.50 -5.17
N ILE A 49 3.80 -6.77 -4.75
CA ILE A 49 4.98 -7.64 -4.73
C ILE A 49 5.52 -7.83 -6.15
N PHE A 50 4.66 -8.15 -7.11
CA PHE A 50 5.05 -8.31 -8.52
C PHE A 50 5.57 -7.02 -9.14
N GLY A 51 4.90 -5.89 -8.89
CA GLY A 51 5.36 -4.58 -9.35
C GLY A 51 6.76 -4.25 -8.84
N ASN A 52 7.02 -4.51 -7.56
CA ASN A 52 8.34 -4.31 -6.96
C ASN A 52 9.42 -5.24 -7.57
N LEU A 53 9.08 -6.50 -7.87
CA LEU A 53 9.99 -7.43 -8.56
C LEU A 53 10.31 -6.97 -9.99
N ILE A 54 9.31 -6.52 -10.74
CA ILE A 54 9.49 -6.01 -12.11
C ILE A 54 10.40 -4.77 -12.09
N VAL A 55 10.13 -3.82 -11.20
CA VAL A 55 10.97 -2.64 -11.03
C VAL A 55 12.39 -3.06 -10.70
N SER A 56 12.55 -4.03 -9.81
CA SER A 56 13.87 -4.52 -9.43
C SER A 56 14.63 -5.11 -10.61
N LEU A 57 13.96 -5.91 -11.45
CA LEU A 57 14.55 -6.48 -12.65
C LEU A 57 14.97 -5.40 -13.67
N VAL A 58 14.11 -4.39 -13.85
CA VAL A 58 14.38 -3.24 -14.73
C VAL A 58 15.57 -2.43 -14.21
N LEU A 59 15.79 -2.38 -12.90
CA LEU A 59 16.82 -1.55 -12.25
C LEU A 59 18.24 -2.16 -12.33
N ILE A 60 18.38 -3.48 -12.52
CA ILE A 60 19.67 -4.18 -12.68
C ILE A 60 20.57 -3.56 -13.76
N PRO A 61 20.13 -3.38 -15.03
CA PRO A 61 21.00 -2.78 -16.04
C PRO A 61 21.44 -1.36 -15.68
N PHE A 62 20.60 -0.58 -14.99
CA PHE A 62 20.97 0.75 -14.51
C PHE A 62 22.02 0.71 -13.40
N LEU A 63 21.95 -0.25 -12.48
CA LEU A 63 23.00 -0.47 -11.47
C LEU A 63 24.34 -0.87 -12.08
N ILE A 64 24.34 -1.53 -13.22
CA ILE A 64 25.58 -1.96 -13.88
C ILE A 64 26.22 -0.80 -14.63
N VAL A 65 25.42 0.08 -15.24
CA VAL A 65 25.89 1.07 -16.23
C VAL A 65 26.03 2.48 -15.66
N LEU A 66 25.18 2.89 -14.71
CA LEU A 66 25.13 4.28 -14.25
C LEU A 66 26.14 4.58 -13.13
N TYR A 67 26.56 5.84 -13.06
CA TYR A 67 27.31 6.40 -11.94
C TYR A 67 26.40 6.79 -10.77
N ASP A 68 26.96 6.89 -9.56
CA ASP A 68 26.23 7.02 -8.30
C ASP A 68 25.09 8.07 -8.31
N TRP A 69 25.36 9.33 -8.65
CA TRP A 69 24.34 10.39 -8.61
C TRP A 69 23.15 10.14 -9.55
N VAL A 70 23.44 9.70 -10.78
CA VAL A 70 22.41 9.43 -11.79
C VAL A 70 21.61 8.20 -11.37
N LEU A 71 22.28 7.17 -10.87
CA LEU A 71 21.66 5.97 -10.33
C LEU A 71 20.68 6.30 -9.19
N TYR A 72 21.10 7.07 -8.19
CA TYR A 72 20.23 7.42 -7.07
C TYR A 72 19.03 8.27 -7.51
N THR A 73 19.21 9.14 -8.51
CA THR A 73 18.09 9.88 -9.09
C THR A 73 17.07 8.95 -9.75
N VAL A 74 17.53 7.97 -10.54
CA VAL A 74 16.66 6.96 -11.16
C VAL A 74 15.96 6.11 -10.11
N ILE A 75 16.68 5.68 -9.06
CA ILE A 75 16.12 4.94 -7.92
C ILE A 75 14.99 5.75 -7.28
N ILE A 76 15.22 7.02 -6.97
CA ILE A 76 14.23 7.89 -6.32
C ILE A 76 12.99 8.05 -7.21
N LEU A 77 13.15 8.29 -8.51
CA LEU A 77 12.03 8.46 -9.44
C LEU A 77 11.21 7.18 -9.57
N LEU A 78 11.85 6.03 -9.76
CA LEU A 78 11.17 4.74 -9.88
C LEU A 78 10.49 4.35 -8.57
N ALA A 79 11.22 4.39 -7.45
CA ALA A 79 10.69 4.07 -6.14
C ALA A 79 9.53 4.99 -5.75
N GLY A 80 9.66 6.29 -6.02
CA GLY A 80 8.60 7.28 -5.79
C GLY A 80 7.35 7.00 -6.63
N THR A 81 7.52 6.62 -7.90
CA THR A 81 6.40 6.22 -8.78
C THR A 81 5.67 5.01 -8.23
N ILE A 82 6.41 3.97 -7.81
CA ILE A 82 5.83 2.76 -7.23
C ILE A 82 5.17 3.05 -5.88
N GLY A 83 5.81 3.87 -5.04
CA GLY A 83 5.23 4.33 -3.78
C GLY A 83 3.92 5.07 -3.96
N PHE A 84 3.82 5.89 -5.02
CA PHE A 84 2.58 6.55 -5.40
C PHE A 84 1.49 5.57 -5.85
N LEU A 85 1.83 4.59 -6.72
CA LEU A 85 0.90 3.54 -7.13
C LEU A 85 0.42 2.70 -5.94
N TYR A 86 1.33 2.36 -5.03
CA TYR A 86 1.01 1.65 -3.79
C TYR A 86 0.03 2.44 -2.93
N ARG A 87 0.25 3.75 -2.78
CA ARG A 87 -0.69 4.63 -2.08
C ARG A 87 -2.07 4.61 -2.72
N LEU A 88 -2.16 4.64 -4.07
CA LEU A 88 -3.45 4.58 -4.76
C LEU A 88 -4.16 3.25 -4.47
N LEU A 89 -3.45 2.13 -4.61
CA LEU A 89 -3.97 0.80 -4.29
C LEU A 89 -4.52 0.72 -2.86
N ILE A 90 -3.77 1.24 -1.88
CA ILE A 90 -4.21 1.30 -0.50
C ILE A 90 -5.48 2.14 -0.33
N MET A 91 -5.49 3.33 -0.93
CA MET A 91 -6.55 4.31 -0.69
C MET A 91 -7.90 3.78 -1.16
N ASP A 92 -7.90 3.04 -2.27
CA ASP A 92 -9.10 2.38 -2.80
C ASP A 92 -9.58 1.23 -1.90
N ILE A 93 -8.66 0.58 -1.17
CA ILE A 93 -8.95 -0.53 -0.24
C ILE A 93 -9.32 -0.03 1.16
N GLY A 94 -8.98 1.22 1.50
CA GLY A 94 -9.08 1.78 2.86
C GLY A 94 -10.48 1.81 3.48
N HIS A 95 -11.54 1.53 2.71
CA HIS A 95 -12.89 1.31 3.27
C HIS A 95 -13.06 -0.03 3.98
N LEU A 96 -12.08 -0.95 3.86
CA LEU A 96 -12.24 -2.36 4.19
C LEU A 96 -11.21 -2.77 5.26
N ASP A 97 -11.66 -2.78 6.52
CA ASP A 97 -10.97 -3.23 7.74
C ASP A 97 -9.57 -2.64 8.08
N LYS A 98 -9.55 -1.74 9.06
CA LYS A 98 -8.35 -1.00 9.53
C LYS A 98 -7.19 -1.89 10.00
N LYS A 99 -7.45 -3.10 10.49
CA LYS A 99 -6.41 -3.99 11.05
C LYS A 99 -5.49 -4.59 9.97
N ASN A 100 -6.05 -5.00 8.84
CA ASN A 100 -5.27 -5.61 7.76
C ASN A 100 -4.38 -4.58 7.05
N HIS A 101 -4.82 -3.32 7.05
CA HIS A 101 -4.08 -2.23 6.43
C HIS A 101 -2.73 -1.96 7.12
N PHE A 102 -2.66 -2.07 8.46
CA PHE A 102 -1.41 -1.87 9.21
C PHE A 102 -0.34 -2.89 8.84
N PHE A 103 -0.69 -4.18 8.71
CA PHE A 103 0.26 -5.22 8.32
C PHE A 103 0.85 -4.98 6.94
N ALA A 104 0.02 -4.59 5.96
CA ALA A 104 0.50 -4.28 4.61
C ALA A 104 1.49 -3.09 4.62
N SER A 105 1.23 -2.07 5.44
CA SER A 105 2.09 -0.88 5.53
C SER A 105 3.52 -1.19 6.02
N ILE A 106 3.72 -2.26 6.78
CA ILE A 106 5.04 -2.71 7.26
C ILE A 106 5.66 -3.75 6.33
N LEU A 107 4.86 -4.72 5.89
CA LEU A 107 5.33 -5.84 5.09
C LEU A 107 5.95 -5.38 3.75
N ILE A 108 5.34 -4.39 3.11
CA ILE A 108 5.75 -3.94 1.78
C ILE A 108 7.11 -3.24 1.80
N PRO A 109 7.39 -2.29 2.72
CA PRO A 109 8.74 -1.76 2.92
C PRO A 109 9.80 -2.82 3.18
N ILE A 110 9.49 -3.85 3.97
CA ILE A 110 10.43 -4.94 4.27
C ILE A 110 10.78 -5.71 3.00
N ILE A 111 9.76 -6.09 2.20
CA ILE A 111 9.96 -6.77 0.91
C ILE A 111 10.73 -5.89 -0.07
N ALA A 112 10.44 -4.59 -0.11
CA ALA A 112 11.16 -3.60 -0.90
C ALA A 112 12.65 -3.53 -0.57
N ILE A 113 12.98 -3.43 0.73
CA ILE A 113 14.37 -3.40 1.20
C ILE A 113 15.09 -4.71 0.83
N ALA A 114 14.47 -5.86 1.12
CA ALA A 114 15.06 -7.16 0.81
C ALA A 114 15.34 -7.33 -0.70
N ASN A 115 14.39 -6.95 -1.54
CA ASN A 115 14.56 -6.98 -3.01
C ASN A 115 15.69 -6.04 -3.47
N MET A 116 15.75 -4.82 -2.95
CA MET A 116 16.80 -3.86 -3.32
C MET A 116 18.19 -4.34 -2.92
N VAL A 117 18.34 -4.88 -1.70
CA VAL A 117 19.61 -5.47 -1.24
C VAL A 117 20.03 -6.62 -2.17
N GLY A 118 19.12 -7.57 -2.43
CA GLY A 118 19.40 -8.70 -3.32
C GLY A 118 19.83 -8.25 -4.72
N MET A 119 19.13 -7.26 -5.27
CA MET A 119 19.42 -6.72 -6.59
C MET A 119 20.80 -6.06 -6.68
N VAL A 120 21.19 -5.26 -5.68
CA VAL A 120 22.52 -4.62 -5.66
C VAL A 120 23.62 -5.67 -5.52
N LEU A 121 23.41 -6.70 -4.68
CA LEU A 121 24.37 -7.80 -4.56
C LEU A 121 24.55 -8.56 -5.89
N ILE A 122 23.45 -8.87 -6.57
CA ILE A 122 23.48 -9.51 -7.90
C ILE A 122 24.21 -8.61 -8.91
N SER A 123 23.88 -7.31 -8.93
CA SER A 123 24.49 -6.36 -9.88
C SER A 123 25.98 -6.18 -9.63
N ASN A 124 26.42 -6.05 -8.37
CA ASN A 124 27.84 -5.98 -8.00
C ASN A 124 28.60 -7.25 -8.41
N LYS A 125 27.95 -8.42 -8.29
CA LYS A 125 28.52 -9.68 -8.77
C LYS A 125 28.71 -9.64 -10.29
N PHE A 126 27.71 -9.19 -11.05
CA PHE A 126 27.83 -9.03 -12.51
C PHE A 126 28.94 -8.05 -12.90
N ILE A 127 29.08 -6.91 -12.22
CA ILE A 127 30.17 -5.94 -12.46
C ILE A 127 31.53 -6.61 -12.31
N THR A 128 31.68 -7.44 -11.27
CA THR A 128 32.92 -8.16 -10.96
C THR A 128 33.19 -9.27 -11.97
N ASP A 129 32.19 -10.10 -12.27
CA ASP A 129 32.31 -11.25 -13.19
C ASP A 129 32.62 -10.79 -14.62
N LEU A 130 32.04 -9.67 -15.05
CA LEU A 130 32.27 -9.07 -16.37
C LEU A 130 33.47 -8.11 -16.43
N LYS A 131 34.17 -7.90 -15.30
CA LYS A 131 35.32 -6.99 -15.15
C LYS A 131 35.03 -5.58 -15.67
N LEU A 132 33.82 -5.08 -15.42
CA LEU A 132 33.43 -3.73 -15.81
C LEU A 132 34.15 -2.71 -14.92
N GLN A 133 34.63 -1.61 -15.50
CA GLN A 133 35.30 -0.52 -14.77
C GLN A 133 34.32 0.40 -14.04
N ASN A 134 33.21 -0.15 -13.53
CA ASN A 134 32.24 0.62 -12.75
C ASN A 134 32.45 0.40 -11.25
N THR A 135 32.05 1.39 -10.45
CA THR A 135 32.14 1.32 -8.99
C THR A 135 31.07 0.40 -8.43
N GLN A 136 31.45 -0.51 -7.55
CA GLN A 136 30.48 -1.32 -6.81
C GLN A 136 29.64 -0.42 -5.90
N HIS A 137 28.33 -0.60 -5.92
CA HIS A 137 27.42 0.22 -5.12
C HIS A 137 27.17 -0.43 -3.75
N ASN A 138 26.99 0.39 -2.72
CA ASN A 138 26.67 -0.11 -1.38
C ASN A 138 25.19 -0.54 -1.30
N PRO A 139 24.89 -1.83 -1.03
CA PRO A 139 23.51 -2.34 -1.02
C PRO A 139 22.65 -1.69 0.04
N TRP A 140 23.21 -1.34 1.20
CA TRP A 140 22.46 -0.75 2.30
C TRP A 140 22.02 0.69 2.01
N ILE A 141 22.92 1.48 1.43
CA ILE A 141 22.61 2.87 1.06
C ILE A 141 21.51 2.89 0.00
N ALA A 142 21.66 2.07 -1.06
CA ALA A 142 20.68 1.99 -2.12
C ALA A 142 19.30 1.48 -1.61
N ALA A 143 19.30 0.50 -0.70
CA ALA A 143 18.08 0.02 -0.05
C ALA A 143 17.38 1.09 0.80
N VAL A 144 18.13 1.87 1.58
CA VAL A 144 17.57 2.97 2.38
C VAL A 144 16.99 4.06 1.48
N VAL A 145 17.72 4.48 0.44
CA VAL A 145 17.24 5.50 -0.52
C VAL A 145 15.96 5.02 -1.21
N PHE A 146 15.95 3.77 -1.70
CA PHE A 146 14.77 3.17 -2.32
C PHE A 146 13.58 3.14 -1.35
N ALA A 147 13.78 2.65 -0.13
CA ALA A 147 12.73 2.54 0.87
C ALA A 147 12.14 3.89 1.25
N ILE A 148 13.00 4.90 1.50
CA ILE A 148 12.54 6.26 1.82
C ILE A 148 11.73 6.82 0.66
N ALA A 149 12.25 6.76 -0.56
CA ALA A 149 11.56 7.29 -1.74
C ALA A 149 10.21 6.60 -1.99
N MET A 150 10.11 5.30 -1.75
CA MET A 150 8.87 4.53 -1.88
C MET A 150 7.85 4.85 -0.77
N ILE A 151 8.30 5.05 0.48
CA ILE A 151 7.41 5.29 1.63
C ILE A 151 6.88 6.74 1.64
N LEU A 152 7.67 7.69 1.14
CA LEU A 152 7.39 9.13 1.25
C LEU A 152 6.02 9.55 0.68
N PRO A 153 5.57 9.08 -0.51
CA PRO A 153 4.24 9.39 -1.02
C PRO A 153 3.11 8.97 -0.07
N TYR A 154 3.22 7.79 0.55
CA TYR A 154 2.24 7.29 1.51
C TYR A 154 2.17 8.16 2.76
N LEU A 155 3.32 8.43 3.38
CA LEU A 155 3.41 9.27 4.57
C LEU A 155 2.87 10.68 4.32
N PHE A 156 3.23 11.28 3.18
CA PHE A 156 2.73 12.60 2.79
C PHE A 156 1.20 12.61 2.66
N GLY A 157 0.64 11.56 2.05
CA GLY A 157 -0.81 11.38 1.97
C GLY A 157 -1.49 11.29 3.33
N GLN A 158 -0.92 10.51 4.26
CA GLN A 158 -1.49 10.30 5.58
C GLN A 158 -1.42 11.57 6.44
N MET A 159 -0.30 12.29 6.41
CA MET A 159 -0.17 13.59 7.09
C MET A 159 -1.21 14.60 6.58
N ARG A 160 -1.43 14.67 5.26
CA ARG A 160 -2.43 15.55 4.66
C ARG A 160 -3.85 15.25 5.16
N LEU A 161 -4.20 13.98 5.32
CA LEU A 161 -5.52 13.56 5.84
C LEU A 161 -5.70 14.00 7.31
N LEU A 162 -4.70 13.73 8.16
CA LEU A 162 -4.74 14.12 9.57
C LEU A 162 -4.86 15.64 9.77
N LEU A 163 -4.16 16.42 8.94
CA LEU A 163 -4.28 17.89 8.97
C LEU A 163 -5.68 18.37 8.56
N LYS A 164 -6.32 17.71 7.58
CA LYS A 164 -7.68 18.03 7.14
C LYS A 164 -8.71 17.73 8.23
N GLU A 165 -8.59 16.59 8.91
CA GLU A 165 -9.47 16.21 10.04
C GLU A 165 -9.34 17.17 11.21
N LYS A 166 -8.10 17.57 11.58
CA LYS A 166 -7.88 18.56 12.64
C LYS A 166 -8.54 19.90 12.31
N LYS A 167 -8.41 20.39 11.07
CA LYS A 167 -9.06 21.64 10.63
C LYS A 167 -10.59 21.55 10.71
N ALA A 168 -11.18 20.42 10.31
CA ALA A 168 -12.63 20.22 10.36
C ALA A 168 -13.19 20.21 11.80
N LYS A 169 -12.49 19.56 12.75
CA LYS A 169 -12.89 19.55 14.16
C LYS A 169 -12.85 20.94 14.80
N VAL A 170 -11.85 21.77 14.46
CA VAL A 170 -11.74 23.14 14.98
C VAL A 170 -12.88 24.02 14.49
N LEU A 171 -13.32 23.87 13.24
CA LEU A 171 -14.46 24.63 12.68
C LEU A 171 -15.79 24.27 13.34
N HIS A 172 -16.04 23.00 13.65
CA HIS A 172 -17.27 22.56 14.33
C HIS A 172 -17.34 22.90 15.82
N LEU A 173 -16.21 23.19 16.47
CA LEU A 173 -16.17 23.62 17.88
C LEU A 173 -16.39 25.14 18.04
N ASN A 174 -16.30 25.91 16.95
CA ASN A 174 -16.45 27.37 16.93
C ASN A 174 -17.77 27.84 16.26
N SER A 175 -18.69 26.92 15.93
CA SER A 175 -20.02 27.18 15.35
C SER A 175 -21.11 26.77 16.31
#